data_AF-A0A661G153-F1
#
_entry.id   AF-A0A661G153-F1
#
_cell.length_a   1.000
_cell.length_b   1.000
_cell.length_c   1.000
_cell.angle_alpha   90.00
_cell.angle_beta   90.00
_cell.angle_gamma   90.00
#
_symmetry.space_group_name_H-M   'P 1'
#
loop_
_entity.id
_entity.type
_entity.pdbx_description
1 polymer ?
#
loop_
_entity_poly.entity_id
_entity_poly.type
_entity_poly.pdbx_seq_one_letter_code
_entity_poly.pdbx_strand_id
1 'polypeptide(L)'
;GFPELAHLAWFNRISLSSTGFYKTPKINYDRSTFSGRPFFCYAYGAAVSEVIVDTLTGEHRLTRVDILHDCGQSMNPAIDLGQIEGGFVQGAGWLTTEELWWNESGELKTHAPSTYKIPTCSDVPDDFRVRILESKANQEDTIYRSKAVGEPPLMLGISVYQAIRDAVASIGDENRLPVLVAPATPESVLNAIMRQRGGVNA
;
A
#
# COMPACT_ATOMS: atom_id res chain seq x y z
N GLY A 1 -14.20 -37.36 -23.90
CA GLY A 1 -13.58 -36.30 -23.08
C GLY A 1 -13.54 -34.99 -23.87
N PHE A 2 -12.93 -33.95 -23.29
CA PHE A 2 -12.78 -32.66 -23.97
C PHE A 2 -12.03 -32.76 -25.32
N PRO A 3 -10.93 -33.55 -25.46
CA PRO A 3 -10.25 -33.71 -26.74
C PRO A 3 -11.14 -34.32 -27.83
N GLU A 4 -11.92 -35.35 -27.49
CA GLU A 4 -12.83 -35.98 -28.46
C GLU A 4 -13.95 -35.02 -28.90
N LEU A 5 -14.46 -34.19 -27.99
CA LEU A 5 -15.45 -33.16 -28.31
C LEU A 5 -14.86 -32.09 -29.24
N ALA A 6 -13.64 -31.63 -28.98
CA ALA A 6 -12.95 -30.65 -29.83
C ALA A 6 -12.70 -31.22 -31.23
N HIS A 7 -12.27 -32.47 -31.33
CA HIS A 7 -12.12 -33.17 -32.62
C HIS A 7 -13.45 -33.31 -33.36
N LEU A 8 -14.52 -33.70 -32.66
CA LEU A 8 -15.86 -33.78 -33.25
C LEU A 8 -16.33 -32.41 -33.77
N ALA A 9 -16.15 -31.33 -33.00
CA ALA A 9 -16.50 -29.99 -33.43
C ALA A 9 -15.71 -29.55 -34.68
N TRP A 10 -14.41 -29.85 -34.73
CA TRP A 10 -13.58 -29.59 -35.90
C TRP A 10 -14.05 -30.38 -37.13
N PHE A 11 -14.31 -31.68 -37.01
CA PHE A 11 -14.86 -32.51 -38.11
C PHE A 11 -16.20 -32.00 -38.61
N ASN A 12 -17.03 -31.44 -37.71
CA ASN A 12 -18.31 -30.83 -38.04
C ASN A 12 -18.19 -29.36 -38.48
N ARG A 13 -16.97 -28.86 -38.73
CA ARG A 13 -16.68 -27.48 -39.20
C ARG A 13 -17.26 -26.39 -38.28
N ILE A 14 -17.37 -26.68 -37.00
CA ILE A 14 -17.77 -25.71 -35.98
C ILE A 14 -16.53 -24.89 -35.60
N SER A 15 -16.63 -23.57 -35.67
CA SER A 15 -15.53 -22.67 -35.25
C SER A 15 -15.20 -22.90 -33.78
N LEU A 16 -13.91 -23.11 -33.48
CA LEU A 16 -13.38 -23.21 -32.12
C LEU A 16 -12.69 -21.91 -31.66
N SER A 17 -12.90 -20.81 -32.40
CA SER A 17 -12.42 -19.48 -32.04
C SER A 17 -13.59 -18.59 -31.64
N SER A 18 -13.41 -17.81 -30.57
CA SER A 18 -14.39 -16.83 -30.09
C SER A 18 -13.68 -15.59 -29.55
N THR A 19 -14.40 -14.47 -29.49
CA THR A 19 -13.93 -13.22 -28.91
C THR A 19 -14.79 -12.85 -27.69
N GLY A 20 -14.17 -12.29 -26.66
CA GLY A 20 -14.84 -11.79 -25.46
C GLY A 20 -14.71 -10.27 -25.36
N PHE A 21 -15.75 -9.61 -24.84
CA PHE A 21 -15.77 -8.16 -24.61
C PHE A 21 -16.43 -7.82 -23.27
N TYR A 22 -15.85 -6.88 -22.53
CA TYR A 22 -16.41 -6.35 -21.28
C TYR A 22 -16.23 -4.84 -21.21
N LYS A 23 -17.27 -4.14 -20.78
CA LYS A 23 -17.26 -2.71 -20.49
C LYS A 23 -17.85 -2.50 -19.09
N THR A 24 -17.07 -1.90 -18.19
CA THR A 24 -17.53 -1.61 -16.83
C THR A 24 -18.80 -0.76 -16.86
N PRO A 25 -19.93 -1.26 -16.33
CA PRO A 25 -21.18 -0.52 -16.37
C PRO A 25 -21.21 0.55 -15.28
N LYS A 26 -22.21 1.43 -15.32
CA LYS A 26 -22.52 2.42 -14.28
C LYS A 26 -21.49 3.55 -14.09
N ILE A 27 -20.36 3.56 -14.80
CA ILE A 27 -19.35 4.61 -14.70
C ILE A 27 -19.80 5.88 -15.46
N ASN A 28 -19.79 7.02 -14.77
CA ASN A 28 -19.97 8.36 -15.33
C ASN A 28 -19.36 9.39 -14.38
N TYR A 29 -18.82 10.50 -14.86
CA TYR A 29 -18.35 11.59 -14.01
C TYR A 29 -18.36 12.91 -14.77
N ASP A 30 -19.08 13.90 -14.25
CA ASP A 30 -19.10 15.26 -14.77
C ASP A 30 -18.19 16.16 -13.93
N ARG A 31 -17.11 16.63 -14.55
CA ARG A 31 -16.11 17.50 -13.92
C ARG A 31 -16.64 18.91 -13.63
N SER A 32 -17.63 19.38 -14.39
CA SER A 32 -18.17 20.74 -14.22
C SER A 32 -19.05 20.84 -12.97
N THR A 33 -19.77 19.77 -12.65
CA THR A 33 -20.67 19.69 -11.50
C THR A 33 -20.10 18.88 -10.33
N PHE A 34 -18.92 18.27 -10.50
CA PHE A 34 -18.31 17.33 -9.55
C PHE A 34 -19.25 16.20 -9.12
N SER A 35 -20.06 15.69 -10.06
CA SER A 35 -21.11 14.71 -9.79
C SER A 35 -20.99 13.46 -10.67
N GLY A 36 -21.58 12.36 -10.21
CA GLY A 36 -21.60 11.08 -10.93
C GLY A 36 -21.02 9.93 -10.13
N ARG A 37 -20.71 8.84 -10.84
CA ARG A 37 -20.13 7.59 -10.32
C ARG A 37 -18.79 7.28 -11.01
N PRO A 38 -17.66 7.81 -10.52
CA PRO A 38 -16.35 7.58 -11.13
C PRO A 38 -15.81 6.16 -10.89
N PHE A 39 -16.25 5.48 -9.82
CA PHE A 39 -15.75 4.16 -9.44
C PHE A 39 -16.86 3.10 -9.44
N PHE A 40 -16.51 1.88 -9.85
CA PHE A 40 -17.46 0.78 -9.87
C PHE A 40 -17.65 0.23 -8.46
N CYS A 41 -16.57 -0.07 -7.74
CA CYS A 41 -16.60 -0.52 -6.35
C CYS A 41 -15.41 0.06 -5.60
N TYR A 42 -15.44 -0.04 -4.26
CA TYR A 42 -14.36 0.39 -3.39
C TYR A 42 -13.73 -0.80 -2.67
N ALA A 43 -12.40 -0.79 -2.58
CA ALA A 43 -11.66 -1.63 -1.67
C ALA A 43 -11.57 -0.94 -0.30
N TYR A 44 -11.63 -1.74 0.77
CA TYR A 44 -11.51 -1.26 2.14
C TYR A 44 -10.39 -2.03 2.83
N GLY A 45 -9.69 -1.38 3.75
CA GLY A 45 -8.69 -2.04 4.56
C GLY A 45 -8.31 -1.18 5.75
N ALA A 46 -7.75 -1.82 6.76
CA ALA A 46 -7.18 -1.17 7.92
C ALA A 46 -5.84 -1.83 8.26
N ALA A 47 -4.91 -1.03 8.76
CA ALA A 47 -3.62 -1.50 9.24
C ALA A 47 -3.27 -0.83 10.57
N VAL A 48 -2.62 -1.60 11.44
CA VAL A 48 -2.02 -1.13 12.69
C VAL A 48 -0.54 -1.51 12.63
N SER A 49 0.33 -0.56 12.91
CA SER A 49 1.78 -0.74 12.91
C SER A 49 2.36 -0.31 14.24
N GLU A 50 3.36 -1.03 14.73
CA GLU A 50 4.13 -0.72 15.92
C GLU A 50 5.59 -0.49 15.54
N VAL A 51 6.22 0.55 16.10
CA VAL A 51 7.61 0.89 15.82
C VAL A 51 8.37 1.18 17.10
N ILE A 52 9.68 0.98 17.06
CA ILE A 52 10.62 1.50 18.06
C ILE A 52 11.52 2.52 17.36
N VAL A 53 11.71 3.68 17.98
CA VAL A 53 12.57 4.76 17.46
C VAL A 53 13.76 4.97 18.40
N ASP A 54 14.98 4.97 17.85
CA ASP A 54 16.17 5.40 18.57
C ASP A 54 16.23 6.93 18.60
N THR A 55 16.11 7.49 19.81
CA THR A 55 16.02 8.95 19.98
C THR A 55 17.34 9.71 19.85
N LEU A 56 18.45 9.00 19.67
CA LEU A 56 19.79 9.56 19.47
C LEU A 56 20.17 9.59 17.99
N THR A 57 19.72 8.60 17.20
CA THR A 57 20.06 8.48 15.77
C THR A 57 18.89 8.82 14.83
N GLY A 58 17.65 8.74 15.31
CA GLY A 58 16.44 8.83 14.49
C GLY A 58 16.11 7.56 13.71
N GLU A 59 16.95 6.52 13.82
CA GLU A 59 16.65 5.21 13.23
C GLU A 59 15.40 4.60 13.87
N HIS A 60 14.66 3.82 13.11
CA HIS A 60 13.47 3.14 13.61
C HIS A 60 13.42 1.71 13.11
N ARG A 61 12.68 0.87 13.84
CA ARG A 61 12.38 -0.50 13.46
C ARG A 61 10.89 -0.75 13.57
N LEU A 62 10.30 -1.28 12.50
CA LEU A 62 8.94 -1.80 12.48
C LEU A 62 8.93 -3.13 13.23
N THR A 63 8.20 -3.21 14.34
CA THR A 63 8.20 -4.40 15.22
C THR A 63 7.03 -5.33 14.96
N ARG A 64 5.88 -4.78 14.54
CA ARG A 64 4.67 -5.54 14.26
C ARG A 64 3.76 -4.81 13.28
N VAL A 65 3.05 -5.58 12.45
CA VAL A 65 1.98 -5.10 11.58
C VAL A 65 0.78 -6.05 11.62
N ASP A 66 -0.42 -5.50 11.77
CA ASP A 66 -1.69 -6.20 11.58
C ASP A 66 -2.48 -5.54 10.43
N ILE A 67 -2.89 -6.33 9.43
CA ILE A 67 -3.70 -5.87 8.29
C ILE A 67 -4.97 -6.69 8.17
N LEU A 68 -6.09 -6.00 7.97
CA LEU A 68 -7.36 -6.57 7.53
C LEU A 68 -7.79 -5.90 6.22
N HIS A 69 -7.95 -6.67 5.15
CA HIS A 69 -8.25 -6.12 3.81
C HIS A 69 -9.47 -6.79 3.16
N ASP A 70 -10.37 -6.00 2.58
CA ASP A 70 -11.58 -6.46 1.89
C ASP A 70 -11.31 -6.74 0.41
N CYS A 71 -11.09 -8.01 0.09
CA CYS A 71 -10.93 -8.51 -1.28
C CYS A 71 -12.27 -8.96 -1.91
N GLY A 72 -13.42 -8.70 -1.26
CA GLY A 72 -14.69 -9.33 -1.61
C GLY A 72 -14.59 -10.86 -1.49
N GLN A 73 -15.10 -11.58 -2.47
CA GLN A 73 -14.83 -13.01 -2.60
C GLN A 73 -13.55 -13.20 -3.42
N SER A 74 -12.43 -13.42 -2.72
CA SER A 74 -11.12 -13.61 -3.32
C SER A 74 -11.14 -14.72 -4.38
N MET A 75 -10.57 -14.45 -5.56
CA MET A 75 -10.41 -15.45 -6.62
C MET A 75 -9.23 -16.38 -6.34
N ASN A 76 -8.17 -15.85 -5.75
CA ASN A 76 -7.00 -16.60 -5.32
C ASN A 76 -6.42 -15.95 -4.05
N PRO A 77 -6.75 -16.50 -2.87
CA PRO A 77 -6.32 -15.92 -1.61
C PRO A 77 -4.80 -15.80 -1.46
N ALA A 78 -4.02 -16.72 -2.03
CA ALA A 78 -2.56 -16.67 -1.94
C ALA A 78 -1.97 -15.49 -2.72
N ILE A 79 -2.53 -15.20 -3.91
CA ILE A 79 -2.12 -14.03 -4.70
C ILE A 79 -2.55 -12.74 -4.01
N ASP A 80 -3.80 -12.70 -3.52
CA ASP A 80 -4.33 -11.50 -2.87
C ASP A 80 -3.56 -11.17 -1.59
N LEU A 81 -3.19 -12.16 -0.78
CA LEU A 81 -2.33 -11.98 0.39
C LEU A 81 -0.97 -11.40 -0.02
N GLY A 82 -0.32 -11.95 -1.05
CA GLY A 82 0.96 -11.43 -1.53
C GLY A 82 0.88 -9.99 -2.08
N GLN A 83 -0.25 -9.61 -2.69
CA GLN A 83 -0.49 -8.22 -3.11
C GLN A 83 -0.66 -7.29 -1.91
N ILE A 84 -1.34 -7.74 -0.85
CA ILE A 84 -1.50 -6.96 0.39
C ILE A 84 -0.15 -6.74 1.06
N GLU A 85 0.65 -7.80 1.21
CA GLU A 85 1.99 -7.73 1.80
C GLU A 85 2.91 -6.83 0.98
N GLY A 86 3.01 -7.07 -0.33
CA GLY A 86 3.88 -6.29 -1.23
C GLY A 86 3.48 -4.82 -1.30
N GLY A 87 2.17 -4.54 -1.45
CA GLY A 87 1.65 -3.17 -1.47
C GLY A 87 1.92 -2.45 -0.16
N PHE A 88 1.67 -3.09 0.99
CA PHE A 88 1.97 -2.50 2.30
C PHE A 88 3.46 -2.16 2.45
N VAL A 89 4.37 -3.10 2.12
CA VAL A 89 5.82 -2.88 2.25
C VAL A 89 6.28 -1.75 1.32
N GLN A 90 5.77 -1.67 0.09
CA GLN A 90 6.05 -0.55 -0.81
C GLN A 90 5.55 0.79 -0.25
N GLY A 91 4.35 0.81 0.34
CA GLY A 91 3.81 2.00 1.00
C GLY A 91 4.58 2.43 2.23
N ALA A 92 5.09 1.47 3.02
CA ALA A 92 5.97 1.74 4.15
C ALA A 92 7.27 2.39 3.65
N GLY A 93 7.95 1.77 2.69
CA GLY A 93 9.18 2.30 2.07
C GLY A 93 9.01 3.73 1.54
N TRP A 94 7.95 3.97 0.77
CA TRP A 94 7.59 5.30 0.26
C TRP A 94 7.55 6.39 1.33
N LEU A 95 7.10 6.06 2.54
CA LEU A 95 6.91 7.02 3.63
C LEU A 95 8.04 7.01 4.66
N THR A 96 9.00 6.08 4.59
CA THR A 96 10.03 5.96 5.63
C THR A 96 11.46 5.94 5.10
N THR A 97 11.75 5.30 3.97
CA THR A 97 13.13 5.07 3.50
C THR A 97 13.41 5.58 2.10
N GLU A 98 12.42 5.58 1.21
CA GLU A 98 12.58 5.87 -0.20
C GLU A 98 12.62 7.38 -0.48
N GLU A 99 13.81 7.98 -0.37
CA GLU A 99 14.04 9.40 -0.65
C GLU A 99 14.63 9.62 -2.05
N LEU A 100 14.04 10.58 -2.78
CA LEU A 100 14.63 11.11 -4.00
C LEU A 100 15.35 12.42 -3.67
N TRP A 101 16.66 12.48 -3.97
CA TRP A 101 17.48 13.67 -3.72
C TRP A 101 18.03 14.24 -5.03
N TRP A 102 17.87 15.55 -5.21
CA TRP A 102 18.40 16.31 -6.33
C TRP A 102 19.39 17.36 -5.83
N ASN A 103 20.45 17.62 -6.60
CA ASN A 103 21.36 18.72 -6.31
C ASN A 103 20.83 20.07 -6.83
N GLU A 104 21.55 21.16 -6.55
CA GLU A 104 21.19 22.53 -6.97
C GLU A 104 21.11 22.71 -8.50
N SER A 105 21.76 21.84 -9.27
CA SER A 105 21.70 21.83 -10.73
C SER A 105 20.52 21.03 -11.29
N GLY A 106 19.69 20.42 -10.42
CA GLY A 106 18.52 19.63 -10.80
C GLY A 106 18.84 18.19 -11.20
N GLU A 107 20.03 17.68 -10.89
CA GLU A 107 20.43 16.31 -11.20
C GLU A 107 19.97 15.33 -10.11
N LEU A 108 19.36 14.20 -10.50
CA LEU A 108 18.99 13.14 -9.56
C LEU A 108 20.22 12.39 -9.05
N LYS A 109 20.41 12.36 -7.73
CA LYS A 109 21.60 11.78 -7.10
C LYS A 109 21.33 10.41 -6.47
N THR A 110 20.08 10.11 -6.16
CA THR A 110 19.59 8.79 -5.75
C THR A 110 19.21 7.93 -6.98
N HIS A 111 20.14 7.77 -7.91
CA HIS A 111 19.91 7.12 -9.21
C HIS A 111 20.33 5.63 -9.26
N ALA A 112 20.68 5.02 -8.13
CA ALA A 112 21.12 3.63 -8.06
C ALA A 112 20.67 2.98 -6.73
N PRO A 113 20.58 1.64 -6.63
CA PRO A 113 20.26 0.97 -5.36
C PRO A 113 21.26 1.25 -4.22
N SER A 114 22.47 1.67 -4.55
CA SER A 114 23.45 2.13 -3.57
C SER A 114 23.07 3.47 -2.91
N THR A 115 22.23 4.28 -3.56
CA THR A 115 21.82 5.61 -3.11
C THR A 115 20.31 5.77 -2.89
N TYR A 116 19.46 4.99 -3.55
CA TYR A 116 18.00 4.90 -3.33
C TYR A 116 17.66 3.58 -2.63
N LYS A 117 17.04 3.65 -1.44
CA LYS A 117 16.86 2.51 -0.54
C LYS A 117 15.40 2.07 -0.46
N ILE A 118 15.07 1.07 -1.27
CA ILE A 118 13.84 0.30 -1.11
C ILE A 118 13.90 -0.53 0.17
N PRO A 119 12.74 -0.90 0.76
CA PRO A 119 12.69 -1.86 1.86
C PRO A 119 13.38 -3.18 1.51
N THR A 120 14.11 -3.71 2.48
CA THR A 120 14.81 -4.99 2.45
C THR A 120 14.15 -5.97 3.43
N CYS A 121 14.64 -7.21 3.48
CA CYS A 121 14.08 -8.22 4.38
C CYS A 121 14.16 -7.85 5.87
N SER A 122 15.15 -7.04 6.28
CA SER A 122 15.29 -6.60 7.67
C SER A 122 14.37 -5.43 8.03
N ASP A 123 13.73 -4.79 7.05
CA ASP A 123 12.80 -3.68 7.27
C ASP A 123 11.35 -4.17 7.48
N VAL A 124 11.09 -5.45 7.20
CA VAL A 124 9.80 -6.12 7.44
C VAL A 124 9.79 -6.69 8.87
N PRO A 125 8.70 -6.53 9.64
CA PRO A 125 8.64 -7.05 11.01
C PRO A 125 8.56 -8.57 11.02
N ASP A 126 9.14 -9.20 12.05
CA ASP A 126 8.98 -10.63 12.30
C ASP A 126 7.50 -11.00 12.56
N ASP A 127 6.74 -10.09 13.19
CA ASP A 127 5.31 -10.25 13.43
C ASP A 127 4.48 -9.49 12.38
N PHE A 128 4.26 -10.13 11.22
CA PHE A 128 3.48 -9.58 10.12
C PHE A 128 2.21 -10.40 9.89
N ARG A 129 1.05 -9.86 10.30
CA ARG A 129 -0.24 -10.55 10.28
C ARG A 129 -1.15 -9.94 9.22
N VAL A 130 -1.45 -10.70 8.17
CA VAL A 130 -2.38 -10.27 7.12
C VAL A 130 -3.60 -11.18 7.10
N ARG A 131 -4.79 -10.58 7.07
CA ARG A 131 -6.06 -11.29 6.95
C ARG A 131 -6.94 -10.66 5.87
N ILE A 132 -7.60 -11.51 5.10
CA ILE A 132 -8.69 -11.09 4.22
C ILE A 132 -9.97 -11.02 5.06
N LEU A 133 -10.70 -9.91 4.94
CA LEU A 133 -11.97 -9.72 5.61
C LEU A 133 -12.97 -10.79 5.14
N GLU A 134 -13.55 -11.52 6.09
CA GLU A 134 -14.70 -12.40 5.83
C GLU A 134 -15.91 -11.53 5.49
N SER A 135 -16.12 -11.30 4.20
CA SER A 135 -17.12 -10.38 3.66
C SER A 135 -18.28 -11.14 3.01
N LYS A 136 -19.47 -10.50 2.96
CA LYS A 136 -20.65 -11.01 2.23
C LYS A 136 -20.51 -10.94 0.69
N ALA A 137 -19.27 -10.95 0.19
CA ALA A 137 -18.89 -10.72 -1.20
C ALA A 137 -19.12 -9.26 -1.67
N ASN A 138 -18.53 -8.88 -2.81
CA ASN A 138 -18.70 -7.54 -3.38
C ASN A 138 -20.18 -7.27 -3.70
N GLN A 139 -20.71 -6.11 -3.27
CA GLN A 139 -22.08 -5.71 -3.57
C GLN A 139 -22.32 -5.52 -5.07
N GLU A 140 -21.28 -5.10 -5.80
CA GLU A 140 -21.34 -5.00 -7.24
C GLU A 140 -21.10 -6.36 -7.92
N ASP A 141 -21.65 -6.51 -9.12
CA ASP A 141 -21.56 -7.74 -9.93
C ASP A 141 -20.19 -7.84 -10.62
N THR A 142 -19.11 -7.83 -9.85
CA THR A 142 -17.76 -8.15 -10.35
C THR A 142 -17.63 -9.65 -10.61
N ILE A 143 -16.61 -10.02 -11.40
CA ILE A 143 -16.29 -11.43 -11.67
C ILE A 143 -16.10 -12.16 -10.34
N TYR A 144 -16.93 -13.19 -10.13
CA TYR A 144 -17.00 -13.98 -8.90
C TYR A 144 -17.09 -13.16 -7.60
N ARG A 145 -17.68 -11.94 -7.66
CA ARG A 145 -17.83 -11.04 -6.52
C ARG A 145 -16.49 -10.63 -5.87
N SER A 146 -15.40 -10.65 -6.63
CA SER A 146 -14.07 -10.23 -6.19
C SER A 146 -13.90 -8.71 -6.14
N LYS A 147 -12.84 -8.24 -5.47
CA LYS A 147 -12.36 -6.85 -5.51
C LYS A 147 -10.90 -6.81 -5.93
N ALA A 148 -10.51 -5.73 -6.60
CA ALA A 148 -9.11 -5.49 -6.95
C ALA A 148 -8.29 -5.15 -5.70
N VAL A 149 -7.09 -5.72 -5.61
CA VAL A 149 -6.22 -5.64 -4.42
C VAL A 149 -4.82 -5.08 -4.71
N GLY A 150 -4.48 -4.79 -5.97
CA GLY A 150 -3.10 -4.41 -6.32
C GLY A 150 -2.63 -3.09 -5.70
N GLU A 151 -3.38 -2.02 -5.90
CA GLU A 151 -3.01 -0.66 -5.42
C GLU A 151 -3.46 -0.34 -3.99
N PRO A 152 -4.68 -0.72 -3.53
CA PRO A 152 -5.20 -0.26 -2.25
C PRO A 152 -4.31 -0.51 -1.01
N PRO A 153 -3.60 -1.64 -0.88
CA PRO A 153 -2.73 -1.91 0.26
C PRO A 153 -1.55 -0.94 0.41
N LEU A 154 -1.13 -0.24 -0.65
CA LEU A 154 -0.05 0.77 -0.57
C LEU A 154 -0.36 1.85 0.47
N MET A 155 -1.62 2.30 0.52
CA MET A 155 -2.03 3.34 1.46
C MET A 155 -1.97 2.88 2.93
N LEU A 156 -1.95 1.58 3.19
CA LEU A 156 -1.86 1.04 4.55
C LEU A 156 -0.48 1.27 5.20
N GLY A 157 0.56 1.52 4.39
CA GLY A 157 1.89 1.92 4.86
C GLY A 157 1.89 3.24 5.65
N ILE A 158 0.86 4.08 5.48
CA ILE A 158 0.65 5.30 6.31
C ILE A 158 0.64 4.98 7.80
N SER A 159 0.19 3.79 8.19
CA SER A 159 0.20 3.36 9.60
C SER A 159 1.61 3.35 10.20
N VAL A 160 2.65 3.00 9.43
CA VAL A 160 4.05 3.03 9.88
C VAL A 160 4.50 4.47 10.12
N TYR A 161 4.23 5.37 9.16
CA TYR A 161 4.54 6.79 9.31
C TYR A 161 3.85 7.41 10.54
N GLN A 162 2.58 7.09 10.77
CA GLN A 162 1.86 7.59 11.94
C GLN A 162 2.39 6.99 13.25
N ALA A 163 2.82 5.72 13.26
CA ALA A 163 3.44 5.10 14.43
C ALA A 163 4.78 5.78 14.79
N ILE A 164 5.59 6.13 13.79
CA ILE A 164 6.82 6.91 14.01
C ILE A 164 6.47 8.30 14.57
N ARG A 165 5.48 8.96 13.98
CA ARG A 165 5.02 10.28 14.44
C ARG A 165 4.51 10.24 15.88
N ASP A 166 3.79 9.20 16.25
CA ASP A 166 3.32 8.95 17.62
C ASP A 166 4.48 8.75 18.60
N ALA A 167 5.46 7.92 18.23
CA ALA A 167 6.68 7.72 19.02
C ALA A 167 7.51 9.02 19.20
N VAL A 168 7.53 9.91 18.21
CA VAL A 168 8.17 11.22 18.36
C VAL A 168 7.35 12.12 19.29
N ALA A 169 6.02 12.09 19.20
CA ALA A 169 5.14 12.92 20.03
C ALA A 169 5.34 12.64 21.53
N SER A 170 5.60 11.38 21.90
CA SER A 170 5.80 10.95 23.29
C SER A 170 7.08 11.46 23.97
N ILE A 171 7.96 12.17 23.26
CA ILE A 171 9.24 12.68 23.80
C ILE A 171 9.08 14.08 24.43
N GLY A 172 8.02 14.81 24.09
CA GLY A 172 7.79 16.18 24.54
C GLY A 172 6.42 16.38 25.20
N ASP A 173 5.89 17.60 25.12
CA ASP A 173 4.51 17.88 25.52
C ASP A 173 3.55 17.09 24.62
N GLU A 174 2.75 16.21 25.24
CA GLU A 174 1.75 15.37 24.57
C GLU A 174 0.73 16.19 23.77
N ASN A 175 0.53 17.46 24.11
CA ASN A 175 -0.39 18.35 23.38
C ASN A 175 0.23 18.94 22.11
N ARG A 176 1.53 18.72 21.85
CA ARG A 176 2.22 19.23 20.68
C ARG A 176 2.45 18.13 19.66
N LEU A 177 1.71 18.23 18.55
CA LEU A 177 1.92 17.38 17.38
C LEU A 177 3.30 17.63 16.75
N PRO A 178 4.13 16.60 16.54
CA PRO A 178 5.43 16.77 15.92
C PRO A 178 5.30 17.06 14.42
N VAL A 179 6.16 17.95 13.95
CA VAL A 179 6.38 18.21 12.52
C VAL A 179 7.37 17.17 12.01
N LEU A 180 6.83 16.08 11.46
CA LEU A 180 7.57 15.06 10.76
C LEU A 180 7.42 15.29 9.25
N VAL A 181 8.52 15.24 8.52
CA VAL A 181 8.54 15.33 7.06
C VAL A 181 8.54 13.92 6.50
N ALA A 182 7.80 13.70 5.41
CA ALA A 182 7.86 12.45 4.66
C ALA A 182 8.88 12.58 3.50
N PRO A 183 9.67 11.54 3.21
CA PRO A 183 9.75 10.29 3.96
C PRO A 183 10.38 10.49 5.35
N ALA A 184 9.91 9.72 6.34
CA ALA A 184 10.41 9.70 7.72
C ALA A 184 11.77 9.00 7.82
N THR A 185 12.74 9.51 7.07
CA THR A 185 14.14 9.09 7.11
C THR A 185 14.72 9.30 8.52
N PRO A 186 15.82 8.61 8.89
CA PRO A 186 16.46 8.82 10.18
C PRO A 186 16.77 10.31 10.47
N GLU A 187 17.20 11.06 9.45
CA GLU A 187 17.41 12.51 9.56
C GLU A 187 16.11 13.27 9.86
N SER A 188 15.03 13.01 9.11
CA SER A 188 13.73 13.64 9.34
C SER A 188 13.17 13.35 10.73
N VAL A 189 13.32 12.10 11.20
CA VAL A 189 12.90 11.67 12.54
C VAL A 189 13.75 12.35 13.61
N LEU A 190 15.08 12.36 13.47
CA LEU A 190 15.98 13.00 14.44
C LEU A 190 15.70 14.51 14.54
N ASN A 191 15.50 15.18 13.41
CA ASN A 191 15.13 16.59 13.36
C ASN A 191 13.78 16.84 14.06
N ALA A 192 12.79 15.96 13.85
CA ALA A 192 11.50 16.05 14.54
C ALA A 192 11.67 15.87 16.06
N ILE A 193 12.51 14.94 16.51
CA ILE A 193 12.82 14.71 17.92
C ILE A 193 13.50 15.93 18.55
N MET A 194 14.50 16.52 17.88
CA MET A 194 15.20 17.70 18.38
C MET A 194 14.24 18.89 18.58
N ARG A 195 13.37 19.13 17.60
CA ARG A 195 12.29 20.13 17.72
C ARG A 195 11.35 19.78 18.87
N GLN A 196 11.01 18.50 19.04
CA GLN A 196 10.12 18.03 20.09
C GLN A 196 10.71 18.20 21.50
N ARG A 197 12.04 18.11 21.64
CA ARG A 197 12.78 18.37 22.90
C ARG A 197 12.97 19.85 23.24
N GLY A 198 12.56 20.77 22.36
CA GLY A 198 12.79 22.21 22.55
C GLY A 198 14.19 22.66 22.14
N GLY A 199 14.90 21.86 21.34
CA GLY A 199 16.12 22.29 20.68
C GLY A 199 15.83 23.45 19.73
N VAL A 200 16.25 24.64 20.14
CA VAL A 200 16.20 25.86 19.33
C VAL A 200 17.18 25.71 18.16
N ASN A 201 16.62 25.65 16.95
CA ASN A 201 17.17 26.07 15.63
C ASN A 201 16.79 25.07 14.53
N ALA A 202 15.70 25.39 13.84
CA ALA A 202 15.55 25.20 12.39
C ALA A 202 14.71 26.36 11.88
#